data_AF-A0A929K3W4-F1
#
_entry.id   AF-A0A929K3W4-F1
#
_cell.length_a   1.000
_cell.length_b   1.000
_cell.length_c   1.000
_cell.angle_alpha   90.00
_cell.angle_beta   90.00
_cell.angle_gamma   90.00
#
_symmetry.space_group_name_H-M   'P 1'
#
loop_
_entity.id
_entity.type
_entity.pdbx_description
1 polymer ?
#
loop_
_entity_poly.entity_id
_entity_poly.type
_entity_poly.pdbx_seq_one_letter_code
_entity_poly.pdbx_strand_id
1 'polypeptide(L)'
;MAVIKQKPGLKSLIYYCVTKYLFFFFILAFINDRFKTLVIDAAAESDHGVFYYFIGYVLYVLFGIIGPAFILLILMGLLFEIRNVKFFIPAFFAVLVIEYFNYVKLCSSDNFDNINMDGVLNGVISVLFFIGFFTGKILGRSNSSVF
;
A
#
# COMPACT_ATOMS: atom_id res chain seq x y z
N MET A 1 -31.29 -12.86 11.88
CA MET A 1 -30.39 -12.27 10.86
C MET A 1 -29.10 -11.86 11.54
N ALA A 2 -27.95 -12.39 11.13
CA ALA A 2 -26.66 -11.93 11.63
C ALA A 2 -26.39 -10.52 11.10
N VAL A 3 -26.24 -9.54 11.99
CA VAL A 3 -25.81 -8.19 11.63
C VAL A 3 -24.34 -8.27 11.22
N ILE A 4 -24.06 -8.40 9.93
CA ILE A 4 -22.69 -8.32 9.43
C ILE A 4 -22.20 -6.90 9.71
N LYS A 5 -21.23 -6.75 10.62
CA LYS A 5 -20.56 -5.46 10.82
C LYS A 5 -19.90 -5.03 9.51
N GLN A 6 -20.50 -4.05 8.84
CA GLN A 6 -20.06 -3.57 7.53
C GLN A 6 -18.75 -2.77 7.57
N LYS A 7 -18.29 -2.36 8.77
CA LYS A 7 -17.05 -1.61 8.97
C LYS A 7 -15.94 -2.54 9.49
N PRO A 8 -14.76 -2.60 8.85
CA PRO A 8 -13.59 -3.27 9.43
C PRO A 8 -13.20 -2.62 10.76
N GLY A 9 -12.75 -3.44 11.71
CA GLY A 9 -12.08 -2.91 12.90
C GLY A 9 -10.76 -2.25 12.54
N LEU A 10 -10.31 -1.29 13.36
CA LEU A 10 -9.03 -0.59 13.17
C LEU A 10 -7.86 -1.57 12.98
N LYS A 11 -7.84 -2.67 13.75
CA LYS A 11 -6.83 -3.73 13.62
C LYS A 11 -6.76 -4.31 12.20
N SER A 12 -7.91 -4.61 11.58
CA SER A 12 -7.94 -5.14 10.21
C SER A 12 -7.42 -4.13 9.19
N LEU A 13 -7.70 -2.83 9.39
CA LEU A 13 -7.18 -1.78 8.52
C LEU A 13 -5.66 -1.63 8.67
N ILE A 14 -5.14 -1.68 9.91
CA ILE A 14 -3.71 -1.65 10.19
C ILE A 14 -3.03 -2.85 9.53
N TYR A 15 -3.55 -4.06 9.73
CA TYR A 15 -2.99 -5.27 9.10
C TYR A 15 -2.99 -5.17 7.59
N TYR A 16 -4.10 -4.72 6.98
CA TYR A 16 -4.14 -4.46 5.54
C TYR A 16 -3.02 -3.50 5.09
N CYS A 17 -2.89 -2.33 5.74
CA CYS A 17 -1.89 -1.33 5.35
C CYS A 17 -0.46 -1.88 5.50
N VAL A 18 -0.13 -2.48 6.65
CA VAL A 18 1.21 -2.99 6.94
C VAL A 18 1.58 -4.11 5.98
N THR A 19 0.72 -5.12 5.81
CA THR A 19 1.05 -6.27 4.95
C THR A 19 1.16 -5.84 3.48
N LYS A 20 0.26 -4.97 3.01
CA LYS A 20 0.30 -4.46 1.64
C LYS A 20 1.60 -3.72 1.35
N TYR A 21 2.02 -2.82 2.24
CA TYR A 21 3.25 -2.06 2.04
C TYR A 21 4.51 -2.92 2.18
N LEU A 22 4.57 -3.82 3.17
CA LEU A 22 5.69 -4.76 3.26
C LEU A 22 5.84 -5.60 1.98
N PHE A 23 4.73 -6.11 1.44
CA PHE A 23 4.74 -6.87 0.21
C PHE A 23 5.17 -6.03 -1.00
N PHE A 24 4.67 -4.80 -1.11
CA PHE A 24 5.07 -3.89 -2.17
C PHE A 24 6.56 -3.53 -2.12
N PHE A 25 7.10 -3.18 -0.94
CA PHE A 25 8.52 -2.89 -0.81
C PHE A 25 9.40 -4.12 -1.01
N PHE A 26 8.92 -5.31 -0.64
CA PHE A 26 9.59 -6.56 -0.97
C PHE A 26 9.71 -6.73 -2.48
N ILE A 27 8.62 -6.53 -3.24
CA ILE A 27 8.68 -6.56 -4.72
C ILE A 27 9.64 -5.49 -5.26
N LEU A 28 9.55 -4.26 -4.75
CA LEU A 28 10.45 -3.17 -5.17
C LEU A 28 11.93 -3.48 -4.91
N ALA A 29 12.25 -4.28 -3.90
CA ALA A 29 13.63 -4.68 -3.63
C ALA A 29 14.26 -5.42 -4.83
N PHE A 30 13.45 -6.17 -5.58
CA PHE A 30 13.91 -6.96 -6.73
C PHE A 30 13.66 -6.27 -8.07
N ILE A 31 12.78 -5.27 -8.12
CA ILE A 31 12.58 -4.46 -9.33
C ILE A 31 13.76 -3.49 -9.48
N ASN A 32 14.24 -3.36 -10.72
CA ASN A 32 15.37 -2.49 -11.09
C ASN A 32 16.64 -2.75 -10.25
N ASP A 33 16.81 -3.98 -9.76
CA ASP A 33 17.96 -4.38 -8.95
C ASP A 33 18.22 -3.49 -7.72
N ARG A 34 17.19 -2.81 -7.19
CA ARG A 34 17.34 -1.84 -6.08
C ARG A 34 18.09 -2.42 -4.88
N PHE A 35 17.79 -3.66 -4.49
CA PHE A 35 18.51 -4.32 -3.40
C PHE A 35 19.99 -4.55 -3.73
N LYS A 36 20.29 -4.99 -4.96
CA LYS A 36 21.67 -5.17 -5.40
C LYS A 36 22.42 -3.85 -5.34
N THR A 37 21.86 -2.77 -5.88
CA THR A 37 22.49 -1.45 -5.89
C THR A 37 22.71 -0.90 -4.48
N LEU A 38 21.67 -0.93 -3.65
CA LEU A 38 21.70 -0.29 -2.32
C LEU A 38 22.39 -1.13 -1.24
N VAL A 39 22.54 -2.44 -1.46
CA VAL A 39 23.12 -3.35 -0.47
C VAL A 39 24.40 -4.01 -0.95
N ILE A 40 24.38 -4.66 -2.12
CA ILE A 40 25.52 -5.45 -2.60
C ILE A 40 26.61 -4.55 -3.18
N ASP A 41 26.24 -3.67 -4.12
CA ASP A 41 27.19 -2.80 -4.80
C ASP A 41 27.74 -1.75 -3.79
N ALA A 42 26.88 -1.17 -2.95
CA ALA A 42 27.29 -0.24 -1.90
C ALA A 42 28.23 -0.86 -0.83
N ALA A 43 28.07 -2.15 -0.52
CA ALA A 43 28.98 -2.85 0.38
C ALA A 43 30.32 -3.22 -0.29
N ALA A 44 30.35 -3.37 -1.61
CA ALA A 44 31.59 -3.62 -2.35
C ALA A 44 32.45 -2.35 -2.48
N GLU A 45 31.81 -1.18 -2.47
CA GLU A 45 32.47 0.13 -2.63
C GLU A 45 32.86 0.81 -1.30
N SER A 46 32.62 0.17 -0.16
CA SER A 46 32.89 0.76 1.17
C SER A 46 33.56 -0.22 2.13
N ASP A 47 34.12 0.33 3.21
CA ASP A 47 34.73 -0.47 4.30
C ASP A 47 33.68 -1.19 5.18
N HIS A 48 32.38 -0.99 4.92
CA HIS A 48 31.30 -1.60 5.67
C HIS A 48 30.82 -2.88 5.01
N GLY A 49 30.65 -3.95 5.79
CA GLY A 49 30.16 -5.24 5.28
C GLY A 49 28.69 -5.22 4.84
N VAL A 50 28.31 -6.21 4.03
CA VAL A 50 26.95 -6.41 3.49
C VAL A 50 25.85 -6.32 4.56
N PHE A 51 26.12 -6.83 5.76
CA PHE A 51 25.14 -6.80 6.85
C PHE A 51 24.75 -5.38 7.28
N TYR A 52 25.69 -4.43 7.25
CA TYR A 52 25.42 -3.03 7.61
C TYR A 52 24.42 -2.40 6.63
N TYR A 53 24.67 -2.52 5.32
CA TYR A 53 23.77 -2.00 4.31
C TYR A 53 22.44 -2.73 4.26
N PHE A 54 22.42 -4.04 4.52
CA PHE A 54 21.18 -4.80 4.64
C PHE A 54 20.28 -4.23 5.75
N ILE A 55 20.83 -4.01 6.95
CA ILE A 55 20.08 -3.41 8.05
C ILE A 55 19.65 -1.98 7.72
N GLY A 56 20.53 -1.18 7.11
CA GLY A 56 20.20 0.16 6.62
C GLY A 56 19.03 0.17 5.65
N TYR A 57 19.03 -0.76 4.69
CA TYR A 57 17.95 -0.93 3.71
C TYR A 57 16.63 -1.34 4.38
N VAL A 58 16.66 -2.32 5.29
CA VAL A 58 15.47 -2.74 6.04
C VAL A 58 14.89 -1.57 6.84
N LEU A 59 15.73 -0.81 7.54
CA LEU A 59 15.28 0.38 8.28
C LEU A 59 14.72 1.45 7.34
N TYR A 60 15.41 1.74 6.23
CA TYR A 60 14.94 2.67 5.21
C TYR A 60 13.54 2.31 4.72
N VAL A 61 13.31 1.03 4.40
CA VAL A 61 11.99 0.53 4.01
C VAL A 61 10.97 0.69 5.14
N LEU A 62 11.29 0.27 6.37
CA LEU A 62 10.37 0.35 7.50
C LEU A 62 9.94 1.79 7.80
N PHE A 63 10.87 2.74 7.77
CA PHE A 63 10.55 4.16 7.95
C PHE A 63 9.78 4.73 6.74
N GLY A 64 10.17 4.35 5.52
CA GLY A 64 9.50 4.76 4.29
C GLY A 64 8.03 4.31 4.21
N ILE A 65 7.66 3.22 4.89
CA ILE A 65 6.28 2.72 4.95
C ILE A 65 5.39 3.59 5.83
N ILE A 66 5.91 4.23 6.89
CA ILE A 66 5.09 4.86 7.94
C ILE A 66 4.17 5.94 7.36
N GLY A 67 4.71 6.86 6.56
CA GLY A 67 3.93 7.96 5.97
C GLY A 67 2.81 7.46 5.05
N PRO A 68 3.13 6.71 3.97
CA PRO A 68 2.16 6.13 3.06
C PRO A 68 1.12 5.24 3.76
N ALA A 69 1.54 4.42 4.74
CA ALA A 69 0.63 3.58 5.52
C ALA A 69 -0.35 4.39 6.36
N PHE A 70 0.12 5.48 6.99
CA PHE A 70 -0.74 6.36 7.77
C PHE A 70 -1.79 7.08 6.91
N ILE A 71 -1.39 7.61 5.75
CA ILE A 71 -2.32 8.24 4.80
C ILE A 71 -3.36 7.22 4.31
N LEU A 72 -2.92 6.03 3.90
CA LEU A 72 -3.82 4.97 3.44
C LEU A 72 -4.79 4.54 4.55
N LEU A 73 -4.33 4.44 5.80
CA LEU A 73 -5.17 4.08 6.94
C LEU A 73 -6.32 5.07 7.13
N ILE A 74 -6.03 6.37 7.04
CA ILE A 74 -7.06 7.43 7.13
C ILE A 74 -8.04 7.30 5.97
N LEU A 75 -7.54 7.21 4.74
CA LEU A 75 -8.37 7.12 3.53
C LEU A 75 -9.27 5.88 3.55
N MET A 76 -8.75 4.74 3.98
CA MET A 76 -9.54 3.52 4.13
C MET A 76 -10.58 3.66 5.24
N GLY A 77 -10.23 4.31 6.36
CA GLY A 77 -11.19 4.63 7.42
C GLY A 77 -12.40 5.40 6.90
N LEU A 78 -12.15 6.44 6.09
CA LEU A 78 -13.19 7.25 5.43
C LEU A 78 -13.96 6.46 4.37
N LEU A 79 -13.26 5.67 3.55
CA LEU A 79 -13.88 4.85 2.51
C LEU A 79 -14.94 3.90 3.09
N PHE A 80 -14.65 3.26 4.23
CA PHE A 80 -15.59 2.35 4.87
C PHE A 80 -16.77 3.03 5.57
N GLU A 81 -16.79 4.35 5.74
CA GLU A 81 -17.99 5.09 6.19
C GLU A 81 -19.06 5.18 5.09
N ILE A 82 -18.66 5.09 3.82
CA ILE A 82 -19.60 5.16 2.69
C ILE A 82 -20.43 3.88 2.65
N ARG A 83 -21.72 3.96 2.98
CA ARG A 83 -22.59 2.77 3.03
C ARG A 83 -23.05 2.29 1.65
N ASN A 84 -23.31 3.22 0.74
CA ASN A 84 -23.85 2.91 -0.58
C ASN A 84 -22.73 2.49 -1.54
N VAL A 85 -22.84 1.28 -2.10
CA VAL A 85 -21.85 0.70 -3.03
C VAL A 85 -21.60 1.58 -4.25
N LYS A 86 -22.64 2.26 -4.76
CA LYS A 86 -22.52 3.14 -5.94
C LYS A 86 -21.56 4.29 -5.72
N PHE A 87 -21.46 4.80 -4.49
CA PHE A 87 -20.50 5.85 -4.11
C PHE A 87 -19.19 5.26 -3.58
N PHE A 88 -19.21 4.05 -3.04
CA PHE A 88 -18.04 3.36 -2.52
C PHE A 88 -17.01 3.04 -3.61
N ILE A 89 -17.47 2.49 -4.75
CA ILE A 89 -16.60 2.10 -5.87
C ILE A 89 -15.82 3.31 -6.42
N PRO A 90 -16.46 4.43 -6.83
CA PRO A 90 -15.70 5.58 -7.33
C PRO A 90 -14.81 6.20 -6.25
N ALA A 91 -15.23 6.21 -4.97
CA ALA A 91 -14.37 6.64 -3.88
C ALA A 91 -13.14 5.75 -3.69
N PHE A 92 -13.27 4.43 -3.88
CA PHE A 92 -12.15 3.50 -3.84
C PHE A 92 -11.13 3.81 -4.95
N PHE A 93 -11.59 4.06 -6.17
CA PHE A 93 -10.70 4.50 -7.25
C PHE A 93 -10.03 5.84 -6.95
N ALA A 94 -10.74 6.79 -6.35
CA ALA A 94 -10.14 8.05 -5.90
C ALA A 94 -9.03 7.81 -4.85
N VAL A 95 -9.23 6.87 -3.92
CA VAL A 95 -8.19 6.48 -2.96
C VAL A 95 -6.96 5.90 -3.67
N LEU A 96 -7.11 5.06 -4.69
CA LEU A 96 -5.99 4.53 -5.47
C LEU A 96 -5.22 5.63 -6.21
N VAL A 97 -5.92 6.63 -6.76
CA VAL A 97 -5.29 7.78 -7.41
C VAL A 97 -4.51 8.63 -6.41
N ILE A 98 -5.09 8.90 -5.24
CA ILE A 98 -4.42 9.62 -4.15
C ILE A 98 -3.19 8.83 -3.68
N GLU A 99 -3.30 7.51 -3.57
CA GLU A 99 -2.21 6.63 -3.17
C GLU A 99 -1.07 6.63 -4.21
N TYR A 100 -1.38 6.58 -5.51
CA TYR A 100 -0.40 6.73 -6.58
C TYR A 100 0.39 8.04 -6.40
N PHE A 101 -0.31 9.17 -6.26
CA PHE A 101 0.35 10.47 -6.12
C PHE A 101 1.16 10.60 -4.84
N ASN A 102 0.67 10.06 -3.72
CA ASN A 102 1.42 10.03 -2.47
C ASN A 102 2.69 9.21 -2.60
N TYR A 103 2.63 8.04 -3.24
CA TYR A 103 3.81 7.23 -3.47
C TYR A 103 4.82 7.96 -4.36
N VAL A 104 4.39 8.48 -5.50
CA VAL A 104 5.30 9.20 -6.41
C VAL A 104 5.94 10.40 -5.71
N LYS A 105 5.17 11.18 -4.94
CA LYS A 105 5.70 12.36 -4.26
C LYS A 105 6.64 12.04 -3.08
N LEU A 106 6.35 10.99 -2.33
CA LEU A 106 7.07 10.68 -1.08
C LEU A 106 8.20 9.65 -1.25
N CYS A 107 8.10 8.78 -2.26
CA CYS A 107 8.93 7.58 -2.35
C CYS A 107 9.58 7.35 -3.72
N SER A 108 9.15 8.03 -4.78
CA SER A 108 9.82 7.94 -6.08
C SER A 108 11.01 8.89 -6.15
N SER A 109 12.14 8.40 -6.66
CA SER A 109 13.28 9.21 -7.08
C SER A 109 13.10 9.85 -8.46
N ASP A 110 12.17 9.31 -9.26
CA ASP A 110 11.94 9.77 -10.63
C ASP A 110 11.02 11.00 -10.66
N ASN A 111 11.37 11.96 -11.51
CA ASN A 111 10.58 13.15 -11.79
C ASN A 111 9.16 12.77 -12.28
N PHE A 112 8.19 13.61 -11.91
CA PHE A 112 6.76 13.44 -12.18
C PHE A 112 6.37 13.43 -13.68
N ASP A 113 7.35 13.58 -14.57
CA ASP A 113 7.17 13.80 -16.00
C ASP A 113 6.80 12.51 -16.76
N ASN A 114 6.96 11.34 -16.15
CA ASN A 114 6.58 10.04 -16.72
C ASN A 114 5.64 9.25 -15.80
N ILE A 115 4.87 8.33 -16.40
CA ILE A 115 4.07 7.36 -15.63
C ILE A 115 5.04 6.50 -14.81
N ASN A 116 4.99 6.66 -13.49
CA ASN A 116 5.85 5.93 -12.58
C ASN A 116 5.29 4.51 -12.40
N MET A 117 6.00 3.52 -12.95
CA MET A 117 5.58 2.12 -12.91
C MET A 117 5.51 1.56 -11.48
N ASP A 118 6.37 2.05 -10.58
CA ASP A 118 6.33 1.65 -9.18
C ASP A 118 5.03 2.13 -8.49
N GLY A 119 4.56 3.33 -8.83
CA GLY A 119 3.27 3.84 -8.39
C GLY A 119 2.08 3.04 -8.95
N VAL A 120 2.17 2.58 -10.21
CA VAL A 120 1.15 1.71 -10.79
C VAL A 120 1.13 0.35 -10.07
N LEU A 121 2.28 -0.25 -9.84
CA LEU A 121 2.43 -1.49 -9.07
C LEU A 121 1.86 -1.36 -7.65
N ASN A 122 2.11 -0.23 -6.99
CA ASN A 122 1.55 0.10 -5.69
C ASN A 122 0.01 0.00 -5.71
N GLY A 123 -0.63 0.60 -6.72
CA GLY A 123 -2.08 0.57 -6.90
C GLY A 123 -2.63 -0.83 -7.21
N VAL A 124 -1.94 -1.61 -8.07
CA VAL A 124 -2.32 -3.00 -8.38
C VAL A 124 -2.28 -3.86 -7.11
N ILE A 125 -1.22 -3.75 -6.31
CA ILE A 125 -1.09 -4.48 -5.05
C ILE A 125 -2.18 -4.04 -4.07
N SER A 126 -2.49 -2.75 -3.99
CA SER A 126 -3.61 -2.25 -3.19
C SER A 126 -4.93 -2.92 -3.57
N VAL A 127 -5.25 -3.04 -4.86
CA VAL A 127 -6.47 -3.73 -5.31
C VAL A 127 -6.47 -5.20 -4.89
N LEU A 128 -5.37 -5.92 -5.13
CA LEU A 128 -5.27 -7.35 -4.78
C LEU A 128 -5.43 -7.59 -3.27
N PHE A 129 -4.72 -6.83 -2.45
CA PHE A 129 -4.82 -6.93 -1.00
C PHE A 129 -6.18 -6.48 -0.48
N PHE A 130 -6.78 -5.47 -1.09
CA PHE A 130 -8.09 -4.97 -0.69
C PHE A 130 -9.17 -6.03 -0.92
N ILE A 131 -9.14 -6.69 -2.09
CA ILE A 131 -10.01 -7.83 -2.39
C ILE A 131 -9.73 -8.96 -1.38
N GLY A 132 -8.48 -9.35 -1.18
CA GLY A 132 -8.13 -10.42 -0.24
C GLY A 132 -8.62 -10.18 1.20
N PHE A 133 -8.51 -8.95 1.71
CA PHE A 133 -8.89 -8.61 3.09
C PHE A 133 -10.38 -8.27 3.27
N PHE A 134 -11.06 -7.77 2.23
CA PHE A 134 -12.37 -7.14 2.39
C PHE A 134 -13.47 -7.64 1.46
N THR A 135 -13.23 -8.64 0.60
CA THR A 135 -14.27 -9.23 -0.29
C THR A 135 -15.60 -9.51 0.41
N GLY A 136 -15.58 -10.19 1.57
CA GLY A 136 -16.82 -10.49 2.31
C GLY A 136 -17.61 -9.26 2.78
N LYS A 137 -16.94 -8.14 3.03
CA LYS A 137 -17.58 -6.87 3.43
C LYS A 137 -18.19 -6.14 2.24
N ILE A 138 -17.57 -6.22 1.07
CA ILE A 138 -18.10 -5.63 -0.16
C ILE A 138 -19.38 -6.36 -0.59
N LEU A 139 -19.34 -7.70 -0.61
CA LEU A 139 -20.52 -8.53 -0.94
C LEU A 139 -21.69 -8.27 0.02
N GLY A 140 -21.41 -8.16 1.33
CA GLY A 140 -22.42 -7.81 2.33
C GLY A 140 -23.06 -6.43 2.11
N ARG A 141 -22.33 -5.45 1.56
CA ARG A 141 -22.86 -4.12 1.25
C ARG A 141 -23.79 -4.13 0.04
N SER A 142 -23.45 -4.90 -1.00
CA SER A 142 -24.27 -5.04 -2.21
C SER A 142 -25.66 -5.57 -1.88
N ASN A 143 -25.76 -6.55 -0.97
CA ASN A 143 -27.04 -7.14 -0.56
C ASN A 143 -27.89 -6.19 0.30
N SER A 144 -27.26 -5.25 1.01
CA SER A 144 -27.97 -4.25 1.83
C SER A 144 -28.45 -3.03 1.05
N SER A 145 -27.90 -2.76 -0.14
CA SER A 145 -28.35 -1.64 -0.99
C SER A 145 -29.58 -1.95 -1.85
N VAL A 146 -30.12 -3.16 -1.73
CA VAL A 146 -31.32 -3.64 -2.46
C VAL A 146 -32.59 -3.53 -1.60
N PHE A 147 -32.46 -3.13 -0.33
CA PHE A 147 -33.58 -2.89 0.59
C PHE A 147 -33.62 -1.43 1.04
#